data_AF-A0A6J4L6T2-F1
#
_entry.id   AF-A0A6J4L6T2-F1
#
_cell.length_a   1.000
_cell.length_b   1.000
_cell.length_c   1.000
_cell.angle_alpha   90.00
_cell.angle_beta   90.00
_cell.angle_gamma   90.00
#
_symmetry.space_group_name_H-M   'P 1'
#
loop_
_entity.id
_entity.type
_entity.pdbx_description
1 polymer ?
#
loop_
_entity_poly.entity_id
_entity_poly.type
_entity_poly.pdbx_seq_one_letter_code
_entity_poly.pdbx_strand_id
1 'polypeptide(L)'
;MYGRIINALFALYLFIFVFSVPMLMFDLVPAWGQWMGGFLLALQGTLITCWLMYREGLRGAIAGLLIGILSFGVEYLGVTTGVPFGPYTYTATLGLHIGPVPYAIPFAWMMVVPGAFMTAAPFGRPSVVIGVAALLALTLDL
;
A
#
# COMPACT_ATOMS: atom_id res chain seq x y z
N MET A 1 -3.35 4.40 24.16
CA MET A 1 -2.33 3.41 23.73
C MET A 1 -2.02 3.50 22.24
N TYR A 2 -3.03 3.51 21.36
CA TYR A 2 -2.87 3.59 19.90
C TYR A 2 -2.00 4.76 19.39
N GLY A 3 -2.15 5.97 19.92
CA GLY A 3 -1.37 7.13 19.46
C GLY A 3 0.15 6.98 19.65
N ARG A 4 0.61 6.33 20.72
CA ARG A 4 2.06 6.10 20.94
C ARG A 4 2.62 5.10 19.93
N ILE A 5 1.85 4.07 19.60
CA ILE A 5 2.25 3.04 18.62
C ILE A 5 2.31 3.66 17.22
N ILE A 6 1.28 4.40 16.82
CA ILE A 6 1.23 5.07 15.51
C ILE A 6 2.40 6.05 15.37
N ASN A 7 2.67 6.87 16.39
CA ASN A 7 3.79 7.81 16.36
C ASN A 7 5.14 7.10 16.26
N ALA A 8 5.32 5.97 16.96
CA ALA A 8 6.56 5.19 16.90
C ALA A 8 6.75 4.54 15.51
N LEU A 9 5.70 3.94 14.94
CA LEU A 9 5.73 3.36 13.59
C LEU A 9 6.00 4.44 12.54
N PHE A 10 5.39 5.62 12.69
CA PHE A 10 5.61 6.73 11.77
C PHE A 10 7.03 7.29 11.87
N ALA A 11 7.56 7.49 13.08
CA ALA A 11 8.93 7.91 13.28
C ALA A 11 9.93 6.91 12.70
N LEU A 12 9.69 5.61 12.90
CA LEU A 12 10.50 4.55 12.29
C LEU A 12 10.42 4.58 10.76
N TYR A 13 9.22 4.72 10.20
CA TYR A 13 9.02 4.83 8.77
C TYR A 13 9.80 6.02 8.18
N LEU A 14 9.63 7.21 8.75
CA LEU A 14 10.34 8.42 8.30
C LEU A 14 11.85 8.27 8.42
N PHE A 15 12.34 7.72 9.54
CA PHE A 15 13.76 7.48 9.74
C PHE A 15 14.32 6.60 8.62
N ILE A 16 13.69 5.48 8.31
CA ILE A 16 14.17 4.55 7.27
C ILE A 16 13.98 5.16 5.87
N PHE A 17 12.84 5.79 5.60
CA PHE A 17 12.48 6.34 4.30
C PHE A 17 13.48 7.40 3.83
N VAL A 18 13.90 8.31 4.71
CA VAL A 18 14.86 9.38 4.38
C VAL A 18 16.21 8.84 3.89
N PHE A 19 16.68 7.70 4.41
CA PHE A 19 17.90 7.07 3.92
C PHE A 19 17.63 6.18 2.70
N SER A 20 16.47 5.54 2.64
CA SER A 20 16.12 4.60 1.56
C SER A 20 16.01 5.27 0.20
N VAL A 21 15.48 6.50 0.15
CA VAL A 21 15.29 7.23 -1.10
C VAL A 21 16.64 7.56 -1.78
N PRO A 22 17.61 8.23 -1.13
CA PRO A 22 18.93 8.44 -1.74
C PRO A 22 19.64 7.14 -2.10
N MET A 23 19.56 6.12 -1.23
CA MET A 23 20.20 4.82 -1.52
C MET A 23 19.64 4.18 -2.79
N LEU A 24 18.32 4.24 -2.98
CA LEU A 24 17.68 3.74 -4.20
C LEU A 24 18.01 4.61 -5.42
N MET A 25 17.96 5.95 -5.27
CA MET A 25 18.20 6.89 -6.37
C MET A 25 19.63 6.81 -6.95
N PHE A 26 20.62 6.53 -6.10
CA PHE A 26 22.03 6.43 -6.52
C PHE A 26 22.49 4.99 -6.74
N ASP A 27 21.58 4.02 -6.76
CA ASP A 27 21.89 2.59 -6.91
C ASP A 27 22.92 2.08 -5.86
N LEU A 28 22.81 2.60 -4.63
CA LEU A 28 23.67 2.29 -3.49
C LEU A 28 23.04 1.24 -2.56
N VAL A 29 21.94 0.60 -2.96
CA VAL A 29 21.27 -0.41 -2.15
C VAL A 29 22.17 -1.65 -2.05
N PRO A 30 22.66 -2.03 -0.86
CA PRO A 30 23.47 -3.23 -0.72
C PRO A 30 22.68 -4.48 -1.06
N ALA A 31 23.35 -5.56 -1.45
CA ALA A 31 22.68 -6.84 -1.74
C ALA A 31 21.79 -7.34 -0.59
N TRP A 32 22.21 -7.14 0.66
CA TRP A 32 21.42 -7.48 1.84
C TRP A 32 20.21 -6.56 2.05
N GLY A 33 20.15 -5.39 1.43
CA GLY A 33 19.11 -4.38 1.60
C GLY A 33 17.99 -4.43 0.57
N GLN A 34 18.04 -5.36 -0.39
CA GLN A 34 17.05 -5.42 -1.49
C GLN A 34 15.61 -5.63 -1.00
N TRP A 35 15.41 -6.34 0.11
CA TRP A 35 14.09 -6.57 0.71
C TRP A 35 13.49 -5.33 1.42
N MET A 36 14.27 -4.26 1.58
CA MET A 36 13.86 -3.06 2.32
C MET A 36 12.63 -2.38 1.71
N GLY A 37 12.48 -2.44 0.38
CA GLY A 37 11.29 -1.92 -0.30
C GLY A 37 10.01 -2.61 0.16
N GLY A 38 10.00 -3.96 0.17
CA GLY A 38 8.87 -4.74 0.67
C GLY A 38 8.59 -4.51 2.16
N PHE A 39 9.64 -4.32 2.96
CA PHE A 39 9.50 -3.97 4.37
C PHE A 39 8.89 -2.59 4.59
N LEU A 40 9.33 -1.56 3.86
CA LEU A 40 8.76 -0.21 3.95
C LEU A 40 7.28 -0.21 3.55
N LEU A 41 6.90 -0.99 2.53
CA LEU A 41 5.49 -1.20 2.17
C LEU A 41 4.71 -1.82 3.34
N ALA A 42 5.19 -2.92 3.91
CA ALA A 42 4.53 -3.57 5.06
C ALA A 42 4.40 -2.64 6.27
N LEU A 43 5.44 -1.85 6.55
CA LEU A 43 5.47 -0.89 7.65
C LEU A 43 4.43 0.23 7.42
N GLN A 44 4.37 0.84 6.22
CA GLN A 44 3.37 1.86 5.93
C GLN A 44 1.95 1.28 5.96
N GLY A 45 1.72 0.08 5.41
CA GLY A 45 0.37 -0.47 5.33
C GLY A 45 -0.15 -0.82 6.71
N THR A 46 0.74 -1.28 7.59
CA THR A 46 0.45 -1.47 9.01
C THR A 46 0.15 -0.14 9.70
N LEU A 47 0.96 0.90 9.46
CA LEU A 47 0.73 2.24 10.00
C LEU A 47 -0.65 2.79 9.60
N ILE A 48 -1.01 2.72 8.32
CA ILE A 48 -2.31 3.20 7.83
C ILE A 48 -3.45 2.34 8.38
N THR A 49 -3.28 1.02 8.48
CA THR A 49 -4.29 0.14 9.11
C THR A 49 -4.51 0.52 10.57
N CYS A 50 -3.44 0.72 11.35
CA CYS A 50 -3.53 1.19 12.74
C CYS A 50 -4.21 2.56 12.83
N TRP A 51 -3.93 3.47 11.88
CA TRP A 51 -4.57 4.77 11.82
C TRP A 51 -6.08 4.65 11.52
N LEU A 52 -6.48 3.82 10.56
CA LEU A 52 -7.89 3.53 10.25
C LEU A 52 -8.61 2.97 11.49
N MET A 53 -8.00 2.00 12.17
CA MET A 53 -8.52 1.43 13.41
C MET A 53 -8.65 2.47 14.53
N TYR A 54 -7.68 3.38 14.64
CA TYR A 54 -7.73 4.45 15.63
C TYR A 54 -8.85 5.46 15.35
N ARG A 55 -9.13 5.75 14.07
CA ARG A 55 -10.16 6.70 13.65
C ARG A 55 -11.57 6.12 13.70
N GLU A 56 -11.75 4.91 13.19
CA GLU A 56 -13.07 4.31 12.91
C GLU A 56 -13.32 3.00 13.69
N GLY A 57 -12.42 2.61 14.59
CA GLY A 57 -12.54 1.40 15.41
C GLY A 57 -12.59 0.12 14.56
N LEU A 58 -13.56 -0.75 14.85
CA LEU A 58 -13.77 -2.00 14.12
C LEU A 58 -14.06 -1.77 12.63
N ARG A 59 -14.74 -0.68 12.26
CA ARG A 59 -15.00 -0.35 10.85
C ARG A 59 -13.69 -0.07 10.10
N GLY A 60 -12.75 0.61 10.75
CA GLY A 60 -11.41 0.83 10.21
C GLY A 60 -10.61 -0.47 10.06
N ALA A 61 -10.71 -1.38 11.01
CA ALA A 61 -10.10 -2.71 10.93
C ALA A 61 -10.66 -3.52 9.74
N ILE A 62 -11.99 -3.53 9.59
CA ILE A 62 -12.67 -4.20 8.47
C ILE A 62 -12.27 -3.56 7.14
N ALA A 63 -12.23 -2.23 7.06
CA ALA A 63 -11.80 -1.52 5.86
C ALA A 63 -10.37 -1.91 5.46
N GLY A 64 -9.42 -1.91 6.40
CA GLY A 64 -8.05 -2.37 6.14
C GLY A 64 -8.02 -3.83 5.65
N LEU A 65 -8.71 -4.74 6.33
CA LEU A 65 -8.78 -6.14 5.91
C LEU A 65 -9.34 -6.29 4.49
N LEU A 66 -10.42 -5.58 4.17
CA LEU A 66 -11.03 -5.61 2.84
C LEU A 66 -10.09 -5.03 1.77
N ILE A 67 -9.39 -3.93 2.05
CA ILE A 67 -8.40 -3.36 1.13
C ILE A 67 -7.30 -4.40 0.85
N GLY A 68 -6.76 -5.04 1.89
CA GLY A 68 -5.71 -6.05 1.72
C GLY A 68 -6.15 -7.27 0.91
N ILE A 69 -7.34 -7.81 1.18
CA ILE A 69 -7.86 -8.99 0.45
C ILE A 69 -8.21 -8.64 -0.99
N LEU A 70 -8.92 -7.53 -1.21
CA LEU A 70 -9.39 -7.15 -2.55
C LEU A 70 -8.23 -6.70 -3.44
N SER A 71 -7.28 -5.93 -2.92
CA SER A 71 -6.07 -5.54 -3.68
C SER A 71 -5.26 -6.77 -4.10
N PHE A 72 -5.04 -7.72 -3.19
CA PHE A 72 -4.38 -8.98 -3.55
C PHE A 72 -5.12 -9.71 -4.68
N GLY A 73 -6.45 -9.77 -4.61
CA GLY A 73 -7.27 -10.39 -5.66
C GLY A 73 -7.15 -9.69 -7.02
N VAL A 74 -7.18 -8.35 -7.03
CA VAL A 74 -7.02 -7.54 -8.26
C VAL A 74 -5.63 -7.72 -8.85
N GLU A 75 -4.60 -7.73 -8.02
CA GLU A 75 -3.20 -7.95 -8.43
C GLU A 75 -2.94 -9.35 -8.95
N TYR A 76 -3.52 -10.35 -8.28
CA TYR A 76 -3.44 -11.73 -8.75
C TYR A 76 -4.12 -11.88 -10.12
N LEU A 77 -5.29 -11.27 -10.31
CA LEU A 77 -5.94 -11.21 -11.62
C LEU A 77 -5.08 -10.46 -12.65
N GLY A 78 -4.49 -9.33 -12.25
CA GLY A 78 -3.59 -8.52 -13.06
C GLY A 78 -2.44 -9.33 -13.64
N VAL A 79 -1.65 -9.95 -12.76
CA VAL A 79 -0.45 -10.71 -13.19
C VAL A 79 -0.80 -11.99 -13.95
N THR A 80 -1.98 -12.58 -13.71
CA THR A 80 -2.38 -13.83 -14.39
C THR A 80 -3.07 -13.60 -15.74
N THR A 81 -3.82 -12.51 -15.88
CA THR A 81 -4.66 -12.26 -17.07
C THR A 81 -4.22 -11.06 -17.90
N GLY A 82 -3.40 -10.18 -17.32
CA GLY A 82 -3.06 -8.88 -17.91
C GLY A 82 -4.15 -7.82 -17.77
N VAL A 83 -5.21 -8.05 -16.99
CA VAL A 83 -6.30 -7.09 -16.74
C VAL A 83 -6.38 -6.82 -15.23
N PRO A 84 -6.42 -5.55 -14.77
CA PRO A 84 -6.60 -4.31 -15.53
C PRO A 84 -5.32 -3.61 -16.02
N PHE A 85 -4.14 -4.08 -15.64
CA PHE A 85 -2.88 -3.31 -15.76
C PHE A 85 -2.10 -3.52 -17.08
N GLY A 86 -2.54 -4.43 -17.94
CA GLY A 86 -1.73 -4.96 -19.04
C GLY A 86 -0.82 -6.12 -18.59
N PRO A 87 -0.02 -6.72 -19.48
CA PRO A 87 0.90 -7.81 -19.12
C PRO A 87 2.11 -7.32 -18.31
N TYR A 88 2.34 -7.89 -17.13
CA TYR A 88 3.51 -7.61 -16.28
C TYR A 88 3.90 -8.85 -15.46
N THR A 89 5.12 -8.85 -14.92
CA THR A 89 5.60 -9.88 -13.99
C THR A 89 6.34 -9.25 -12.83
N TYR A 90 6.07 -9.72 -11.62
CA TYR A 90 6.80 -9.29 -10.44
C TYR A 90 8.19 -9.93 -10.39
N THR A 91 9.16 -9.16 -9.90
CA THR A 91 10.52 -9.63 -9.62
C THR A 91 10.67 -9.99 -8.14
N ALA A 92 11.78 -10.66 -7.80
CA ALA A 92 12.10 -11.02 -6.41
C ALA A 92 12.39 -9.81 -5.48
N THR A 93 12.43 -8.59 -6.00
CA THR A 93 12.87 -7.38 -5.26
C THR A 93 11.99 -7.08 -4.05
N LEU A 94 10.69 -7.40 -4.10
CA LEU A 94 9.76 -7.14 -2.98
C LEU A 94 9.72 -8.26 -1.94
N GLY A 95 10.61 -9.24 -2.03
CA GLY A 95 10.77 -10.31 -1.05
C GLY A 95 9.80 -11.46 -1.26
N LEU A 96 9.12 -11.89 -0.19
CA LEU A 96 8.26 -13.08 -0.20
C LEU A 96 7.05 -12.89 -1.13
N HIS A 97 6.69 -13.97 -1.82
CA HIS A 97 5.54 -14.00 -2.73
C HIS A 97 4.45 -14.95 -2.23
N ILE A 98 3.20 -14.61 -2.53
CA ILE A 98 2.04 -15.51 -2.43
C ILE A 98 1.58 -15.79 -3.85
N GLY A 99 1.97 -16.95 -4.38
CA GLY A 99 1.82 -17.24 -5.81
C GLY A 99 2.66 -16.25 -6.65
N PRO A 100 2.09 -15.62 -7.68
CA PRO A 100 2.81 -14.66 -8.53
C PRO A 100 2.90 -13.24 -7.96
N VAL A 101 2.23 -12.95 -6.82
CA VAL A 101 2.14 -11.59 -6.26
C VAL A 101 3.00 -11.47 -5.00
N PRO A 102 3.88 -10.47 -4.87
CA PRO A 102 4.63 -10.21 -3.65
C PRO A 102 3.71 -9.90 -2.47
N TYR A 103 4.02 -10.47 -1.31
CA TYR A 103 3.28 -10.26 -0.05
C TYR A 103 3.19 -8.78 0.35
N ALA A 104 4.17 -7.98 -0.04
CA ALA A 104 4.21 -6.56 0.28
C ALA A 104 3.18 -5.72 -0.52
N ILE A 105 2.69 -6.21 -1.66
CA ILE A 105 1.83 -5.44 -2.57
C ILE A 105 0.51 -5.01 -1.94
N PRO A 106 -0.26 -5.87 -1.24
CA PRO A 106 -1.47 -5.44 -0.55
C PRO A 106 -1.26 -4.29 0.45
N PHE A 107 -0.04 -4.14 0.98
CA PHE A 107 0.31 -3.03 1.87
C PHE A 107 0.61 -1.71 1.12
N ALA A 108 1.00 -1.77 -0.16
CA ALA A 108 1.08 -0.59 -1.02
C ALA A 108 -0.32 0.04 -1.18
N TRP A 109 -1.32 -0.80 -1.44
CA TRP A 109 -2.72 -0.40 -1.61
C TRP A 109 -3.33 0.26 -0.36
N MET A 110 -2.78 0.01 0.83
CA MET A 110 -3.20 0.68 2.07
C MET A 110 -2.91 2.17 2.07
N MET A 111 -1.93 2.66 1.31
CA MET A 111 -1.72 4.10 1.14
C MET A 111 -2.58 4.63 -0.01
N VAL A 112 -2.67 3.86 -1.11
CA VAL A 112 -3.38 4.24 -2.33
C VAL A 112 -4.89 4.40 -2.10
N VAL A 113 -5.56 3.40 -1.53
CA VAL A 113 -7.04 3.39 -1.46
C VAL A 113 -7.58 4.47 -0.50
N PRO A 114 -7.13 4.57 0.77
CA PRO A 114 -7.57 5.64 1.66
C PRO A 114 -7.16 7.02 1.13
N GLY A 115 -5.96 7.16 0.54
CA GLY A 115 -5.50 8.41 -0.06
C GLY A 115 -6.38 8.87 -1.22
N ALA A 116 -6.71 7.96 -2.14
CA ALA A 116 -7.63 8.22 -3.25
C ALA A 116 -9.03 8.60 -2.76
N PHE A 117 -9.55 7.88 -1.76
CA PHE A 117 -10.86 8.19 -1.16
C PHE A 117 -10.89 9.56 -0.50
N MET A 118 -9.88 9.91 0.29
CA MET A 118 -9.76 11.21 0.95
C MET A 118 -9.59 12.34 -0.07
N THR A 119 -8.86 12.09 -1.16
CA THR A 119 -8.69 13.05 -2.27
C THR A 119 -10.01 13.28 -3.01
N ALA A 120 -10.83 12.24 -3.16
CA ALA A 120 -12.14 12.32 -3.80
C ALA A 120 -13.24 12.87 -2.88
N ALA A 121 -13.05 12.88 -1.56
CA ALA A 121 -14.06 13.29 -0.59
C ALA A 121 -14.72 14.66 -0.83
N PRO A 122 -14.00 15.71 -1.30
CA PRO A 122 -14.60 17.02 -1.58
C PRO A 122 -15.71 17.03 -2.64
N PHE A 123 -15.81 16.01 -3.50
CA PHE A 123 -16.89 15.93 -4.51
C PHE A 123 -18.27 15.66 -3.89
N GLY A 124 -18.35 15.23 -2.62
CA GLY A 124 -19.56 15.17 -1.78
C GLY A 124 -20.63 14.13 -2.17
N ARG A 125 -20.81 13.83 -3.45
CA ARG A 125 -21.75 12.79 -3.93
C ARG A 125 -21.12 11.40 -3.83
N PRO A 126 -21.67 10.44 -3.05
CA PRO A 126 -21.02 9.15 -2.81
C PRO A 126 -20.63 8.38 -4.07
N SER A 127 -21.49 8.32 -5.09
CA SER A 127 -21.19 7.65 -6.36
C SER A 127 -20.04 8.31 -7.11
N VAL A 128 -19.94 9.64 -7.07
CA VAL A 128 -18.84 10.40 -7.67
C VAL A 128 -17.55 10.16 -6.88
N VAL A 129 -17.60 10.21 -5.54
CA VAL A 129 -16.45 9.94 -4.67
C VAL A 129 -15.90 8.53 -4.94
N ILE A 130 -16.76 7.51 -4.99
CA ILE A 130 -16.36 6.13 -5.27
C ILE A 130 -15.76 6.00 -6.66
N GLY A 131 -16.40 6.57 -7.69
CA GLY A 131 -15.91 6.50 -9.06
C GLY A 131 -14.55 7.18 -9.22
N VAL A 132 -14.37 8.38 -8.66
CA VAL A 132 -13.11 9.11 -8.70
C VAL A 132 -12.03 8.40 -7.89
N ALA A 133 -12.35 7.91 -6.68
CA ALA A 133 -11.38 7.18 -5.86
C ALA A 133 -10.93 5.87 -6.53
N ALA A 134 -11.84 5.12 -7.15
CA ALA A 134 -11.51 3.91 -7.88
C ALA A 134 -10.61 4.19 -9.09
N LEU A 135 -10.92 5.25 -9.86
CA LEU A 135 -10.08 5.69 -10.97
C LEU A 135 -8.69 6.10 -10.47
N LEU A 136 -8.62 6.95 -9.44
CA LEU A 136 -7.36 7.40 -8.85
C LEU A 136 -6.51 6.23 -8.37
N ALA A 137 -7.13 5.28 -7.64
CA ALA A 137 -6.43 4.11 -7.14
C ALA A 137 -5.84 3.27 -8.27
N LEU A 138 -6.62 3.01 -9.33
CA LEU A 138 -6.12 2.28 -10.50
C LEU A 138 -5.00 3.04 -11.21
N THR A 139 -5.14 4.36 -11.40
CA THR A 139 -4.13 5.16 -12.09
C THR A 139 -2.83 5.32 -11.30
N LEU A 140 -2.86 5.20 -9.98
CA LEU A 140 -1.67 5.25 -9.14
C LEU A 140 -0.90 3.92 -9.11
N ASP A 141 -1.54 2.84 -9.54
CA ASP A 141 -1.00 1.48 -9.53
C ASP A 141 -0.51 1.01 -10.92
N LEU A 142 -1.00 1.64 -12.00
CA LEU A 142 -0.49 1.51 -13.37
C LEU A 142 0.96 2.00 -13.50
#